data_AF-R9LKY0-F1
#
_entry.id   AF-R9LKY0-F1
#
_cell.length_a   1.000
_cell.length_b   1.000
_cell.length_c   1.000
_cell.angle_alpha   90.00
_cell.angle_beta   90.00
_cell.angle_gamma   90.00
#
_symmetry.space_group_name_H-M   'P 1'
#
loop_
_entity.id
_entity.type
_entity.pdbx_description
1 polymer ?
#
loop_
_entity_poly.entity_id
_entity_poly.type
_entity_poly.pdbx_seq_one_letter_code
_entity_poly.pdbx_strand_id
1 'polypeptide(L)' 'MEPIFYTVKQINGDYAVLLSDSGVENTVAMALLPPETDEGMRLLWENFTYSVTG' A
#
# COMPACT_ATOMS: atom_id res chain seq x y z
N MET A 1 -4.02 15.67 6.78
CA MET A 1 -4.68 14.79 5.80
C MET A 1 -5.26 13.63 6.58
N GLU A 2 -6.42 13.12 6.19
CA GLU A 2 -6.99 11.94 6.86
C GLU A 2 -6.21 10.67 6.47
N PRO A 3 -6.10 9.69 7.38
CA PRO A 3 -5.46 8.41 7.09
C PRO A 3 -6.22 7.66 5.99
N ILE A 4 -5.50 7.11 5.01
CA ILE A 4 -6.09 6.28 3.96
C ILE A 4 -5.58 4.86 4.12
N PHE A 5 -6.49 3.89 4.12
CA PHE A 5 -6.14 2.47 4.15
C PHE A 5 -6.13 1.88 2.75
N TYR A 6 -5.13 1.04 2.52
CA TYR A 6 -4.96 0.29 1.30
C TYR A 6 -4.77 -1.20 1.62
N THR A 7 -5.15 -2.06 0.68
CA THR A 7 -4.77 -3.46 0.65
C THR A 7 -3.83 -3.70 -0.51
N VAL A 8 -2.71 -4.38 -0.26
CA VAL A 8 -1.78 -4.79 -1.32
C VAL A 8 -2.46 -5.90 -2.12
N LYS A 9 -2.89 -5.59 -3.33
CA LYS A 9 -3.61 -6.54 -4.19
C LYS A 9 -2.65 -7.48 -4.92
N GLN A 10 -1.52 -6.95 -5.39
CA GLN A 10 -0.53 -7.70 -6.16
C GLN A 10 0.83 -7.01 -6.12
N ILE A 11 1.93 -7.76 -6.14
CA ILE A 11 3.29 -7.27 -6.29
C ILE A 11 3.87 -7.82 -7.60
N ASN A 12 4.19 -6.92 -8.53
CA ASN A 12 4.73 -7.20 -9.85
C ASN A 12 6.20 -6.73 -9.93
N GLY A 13 7.09 -7.43 -9.23
CA GLY A 13 8.51 -7.05 -9.15
C GLY A 13 8.72 -5.78 -8.33
N ASP A 14 9.13 -4.69 -8.99
CA ASP A 14 9.44 -3.42 -8.32
C ASP A 14 8.21 -2.55 -8.02
N TYR A 15 7.00 -3.01 -8.34
CA TYR A 15 5.75 -2.27 -8.15
C TYR A 15 4.69 -3.10 -7.44
N ALA A 16 3.90 -2.45 -6.58
CA ALA A 16 2.73 -3.00 -5.93
C ALA A 16 1.45 -2.30 -6.42
N VAL A 17 0.38 -3.07 -6.59
CA VAL A 17 -0.98 -2.57 -6.82
C VAL A 17 -1.68 -2.46 -5.47
N LEU A 18 -2.01 -1.25 -5.06
CA LEU A 18 -2.72 -0.95 -3.81
C LEU A 18 -4.18 -0.65 -4.11
N LEU A 19 -5.09 -1.31 -3.42
CA LEU A 19 -6.54 -1.08 -3.51
C LEU A 19 -7.00 -0.28 -2.30
N SER A 20 -7.56 0.91 -2.49
CA SER A 20 -8.18 1.68 -1.40
C SER A 20 -9.53 1.07 -1.00
N ASP A 21 -10.01 1.43 0.19
CA ASP A 21 -11.37 1.08 0.64
C ASP A 21 -12.49 1.66 -0.24
N SER A 22 -12.19 2.71 -0.99
CA SER A 22 -13.09 3.28 -2.00
C SER A 22 -13.09 2.52 -3.34
N GLY A 23 -12.29 1.44 -3.46
CA GLY A 23 -12.19 0.63 -4.66
C GLY A 23 -11.27 1.20 -5.74
N VAL A 24 -10.39 2.15 -5.39
CA VAL A 24 -9.46 2.77 -6.34
C VAL A 24 -8.12 2.06 -6.28
N GLU A 25 -7.61 1.65 -7.45
CA GLU A 25 -6.30 1.02 -7.58
C GLU A 25 -5.20 2.05 -7.82
N ASN A 26 -4.08 1.90 -7.13
CA ASN A 26 -2.89 2.73 -7.28
C ASN A 26 -1.67 1.84 -7.46
N THR A 27 -0.84 2.14 -8.45
CA THR A 27 0.44 1.45 -8.63
C THR A 27 1.54 2.25 -7.93
N VAL A 28 2.23 1.63 -6.98
CA VAL A 28 3.25 2.27 -6.14
C VAL A 28 4.55 1.47 -6.24
N ALA A 29 5.69 2.15 -6.34
CA ALA A 29 6.98 1.48 -6.34
C ALA A 29 7.26 0.85 -4.96
N MET A 30 7.74 -0.39 -4.94
CA MET A 30 8.11 -1.12 -3.71
C MET A 30 9.15 -0.36 -2.88
N ALA A 31 10.02 0.43 -3.53
CA ALA A 31 11.01 1.27 -2.86
C ALA A 31 10.41 2.36 -1.93
N LEU A 32 9.12 2.67 -2.07
CA LEU A 32 8.39 3.62 -1.22
C LEU A 32 7.60 2.95 -0.09
N LEU A 33 7.54 1.62 -0.10
CA LEU A 33 6.78 0.83 0.86
C LEU A 33 7.71 0.27 1.94
N PRO A 34 7.17 -0.05 3.13
CA PRO A 34 7.91 -0.79 4.13
C PRO A 34 8.46 -2.12 3.56
N PRO A 35 9.66 -2.55 3.96
CA PRO A 35 10.28 -3.76 3.45
C PRO A 35 9.51 -5.04 3.81
N GLU A 36 8.69 -5.02 4.87
CA GLU A 36 7.81 -6.13 5.24
C GLU A 36 6.51 -6.23 4.41
N THR A 37 6.29 -5.32 3.44
CA THR A 37 5.06 -5.30 2.64
C THR A 37 4.94 -6.55 1.77
N ASP A 38 3.79 -7.23 1.86
CA ASP A 38 3.47 -8.41 1.05
C ASP A 38 2.02 -8.36 0.52
N GLU A 39 1.71 -9.21 -0.45
CA GLU A 39 0.36 -9.35 -1.00
C GLU A 39 -0.66 -9.71 0.09
N GLY A 40 -1.84 -9.08 0.02
CA GLY A 40 -2.91 -9.23 1.02
C GLY A 40 -2.75 -8.37 2.27
N MET A 41 -1.57 -7.76 2.50
CA MET A 41 -1.37 -6.91 3.68
C MET A 41 -2.12 -5.59 3.60
N ARG A 42 -2.40 -5.02 4.77
CA ARG A 42 -3.04 -3.71 4.92
C ARG A 42 -1.97 -2.65 5.16
N LEU A 43 -2.04 -1.56 4.40
CA LEU A 43 -1.18 -0.40 4.54
C LEU A 43 -1.98 0.80 4.99
N LEU A 44 -1.41 1.57 5.91
CA LEU A 44 -1.85 2.89 6.28
C LEU A 44 -1.00 3.92 5.54
N TRP A 45 -1.64 4.81 4.80
CA TRP A 45 -1.03 6.00 4.25
C TRP A 45 -1.38 7.21 5.10
N GLU A 46 -0.37 7.80 5.72
CA GLU A 46 -0.49 9.02 6.52
C GLU A 46 0.80 9.82 6.42
N ASN A 47 0.71 11.16 6.40
CA ASN A 47 1.88 12.05 6.39
C ASN A 47 2.93 11.69 5.30
N PHE A 48 2.44 11.41 4.08
CA PHE A 48 3.27 11.01 2.93
C PHE A 48 4.09 9.73 3.12
N THR A 49 3.72 8.88 4.09
CA THR A 49 4.44 7.64 4.42
C THR A 49 3.47 6.47 4.46
N TYR A 50 3.94 5.28 4.04
CA TYR A 50 3.21 4.03 4.18
C TYR A 50 3.72 3.26 5.40
N SER A 51 2.80 2.68 6.17
CA SER A 51 3.10 1.81 7.31
C SER A 51 2.26 0.53 7.20
N VAL A 52 2.84 -0.62 7.52
CA VAL A 52 2.08 -1.87 7.61
C VAL A 52 1.22 -1.85 8.87
N THR A 53 -0.06 -2.15 8.70
CA THR A 53 -0.98 -2.39 9.82
C THR A 53 -1.22 -3.90 9.85
N GLY A 54 -0.62 -4.57 10.82
CA GLY A 54 -0.70 -6.03 10.98
C GLY A 54 -2.10 -6.58 11.19
#